data_AF-A0A2U1Q2K1-F1
#
_entry.id   AF-A0A2U1Q2K1-F1
#
_cell.length_a   1.000
_cell.length_b   1.000
_cell.length_c   1.000
_cell.angle_alpha   90.00
_cell.angle_beta   90.00
_cell.angle_gamma   90.00
#
_symmetry.space_group_name_H-M   'P 1'
#
loop_
_entity.id
_entity.type
_entity.pdbx_description
1 polymer ?
#
loop_
_entity_poly.entity_id
_entity_poly.type
_entity_poly.pdbx_seq_one_letter_code
_entity_poly.pdbx_strand_id
1 'polypeptide(L)'
;MEYILDFAFDRLGADRSPINHPILITECACNPVHSRSKMAELLFDTYGVPSIAFGVDAAFSYTYNQQRGICDKDGLAICSGFNTSHVIPFINGEPVYEACCRTNVGGYHVTDYLKQLLSLKYPHHMSRLTWEKVEDLKMEHCYITLDYASEVKLFQKGVKEAEEKTRCWQLPWTPAPVEEPPSEEEVARKAALKERQGQRLREMAEAKKTSKINELENELKGLEFLIHQLRNVNGIDEQSFLSETGYVSKQEIESAIVKVTQSLRKTKGGQEEIEPDVFNAEKFTLIDIPDNMLTPEQVKEKKRQLFLKTTSEGRQKAKQKRFEEELERERLNKEEEQRRIENPELYLEQLRVKYKDLSEKVDQRKRQKTNGNNGNENNVSGGVGRGERLNAAQKERMRLLATAAFDRGKGEDTFGIKDEDWQLYKKMSKDNDDEDEGPNEDETELARVASKLREIDPTFFPKSEAGSSGTEPPRFRPLTKEDFQILIGVERFRCPEILFHPNLIGIDQAGLDEMVGVSIRRLKSSSQTVEESKCLTNSVLIIGGSCLYPGMSERLEAGIRMIRPCGTPIKILRASDLVLDAWRGASSFASTKHFQRQVFNRTDYYEKGEDWLRQYQLKYTF
;
A
#
# COMPACT_ATOMS: atom_id res chain seq x y z
N MET A 1 22.44 -13.36 -32.95
CA MET A 1 22.20 -13.19 -34.40
C MET A 1 22.25 -14.53 -35.11
N GLU A 2 23.33 -15.29 -34.99
CA GLU A 2 23.44 -16.67 -35.50
C GLU A 2 22.20 -17.53 -35.18
N TYR A 3 21.82 -17.70 -33.92
CA TYR A 3 20.58 -18.42 -33.54
C TYR A 3 19.30 -17.89 -34.19
N ILE A 4 19.21 -16.59 -34.49
CA ILE A 4 18.04 -15.99 -35.16
C ILE A 4 18.05 -16.37 -36.64
N LEU A 5 19.23 -16.37 -37.27
CA LEU A 5 19.40 -16.82 -38.65
C LEU A 5 19.16 -18.33 -38.77
N ASP A 6 19.65 -19.14 -37.84
CA ASP A 6 19.36 -20.58 -37.80
C ASP A 6 17.85 -20.83 -37.76
N PHE A 7 17.14 -20.17 -36.85
CA PHE A 7 15.69 -20.25 -36.77
C PHE A 7 15.01 -19.78 -38.06
N ALA A 8 15.49 -18.68 -38.65
CA ALA A 8 14.92 -18.16 -39.89
C ALA A 8 15.14 -19.12 -41.07
N PHE A 9 16.35 -19.65 -41.24
CA PHE A 9 16.67 -20.59 -42.32
C PHE A 9 15.92 -21.92 -42.17
N ASP A 10 15.81 -22.45 -40.95
CA ASP A 10 14.98 -23.62 -40.64
C ASP A 10 13.51 -23.41 -41.06
N ARG A 11 12.94 -22.24 -40.72
CA ARG A 11 11.55 -21.90 -41.12
C ARG A 11 11.38 -21.63 -42.61
N LEU A 12 12.44 -21.23 -43.30
CA LEU A 12 12.46 -21.06 -44.75
C LEU A 12 12.71 -22.37 -45.50
N GLY A 13 13.03 -23.47 -44.80
CA GLY A 13 13.39 -24.76 -45.40
C GLY A 13 14.79 -24.76 -46.03
N ALA A 14 15.68 -23.88 -45.56
CA ALA A 14 17.07 -23.75 -45.99
C ALA A 14 18.02 -24.51 -45.04
N ASP A 15 17.62 -25.72 -44.63
CA ASP A 15 18.20 -26.46 -43.50
C ASP A 15 19.58 -27.09 -43.80
N ARG A 16 20.03 -27.03 -45.05
CA ARG A 16 21.30 -27.65 -45.48
C ARG A 16 22.33 -26.56 -45.75
N SER A 17 23.42 -26.58 -44.97
CA SER A 17 24.66 -25.88 -45.35
C SER A 17 25.35 -26.65 -46.49
N PRO A 18 25.76 -25.99 -47.58
CA PRO A 18 25.72 -24.54 -47.82
C PRO A 18 24.34 -24.04 -48.29
N ILE A 19 23.99 -22.82 -47.88
CA ILE A 19 22.80 -22.12 -48.39
C ILE A 19 23.05 -21.68 -49.83
N ASN A 20 22.34 -22.26 -50.80
CA ASN A 20 22.59 -22.06 -52.24
C ASN A 20 21.98 -20.78 -52.84
N HIS A 21 21.49 -19.85 -52.02
CA HIS A 21 20.80 -18.65 -52.48
C HIS A 21 21.58 -17.38 -52.09
N PRO A 22 21.66 -16.36 -52.96
CA PRO A 22 22.14 -15.05 -52.57
C PRO A 22 21.31 -14.47 -51.43
N ILE A 23 21.94 -13.79 -50.47
CA ILE A 23 21.23 -13.17 -49.34
C ILE A 23 21.37 -11.66 -49.37
N LEU A 24 20.22 -10.97 -49.41
CA LEU A 24 20.14 -9.54 -49.16
C LEU A 24 19.77 -9.31 -47.69
N ILE A 25 20.66 -8.67 -46.93
CA ILE A 25 20.42 -8.30 -45.54
C ILE A 25 20.14 -6.80 -45.44
N THR A 26 19.08 -6.46 -44.70
CA THR A 26 18.78 -5.08 -44.36
C THR A 26 19.66 -4.59 -43.22
N GLU A 27 20.06 -3.32 -43.27
CA GLU A 27 20.83 -2.67 -42.20
C GLU A 27 20.29 -1.28 -41.87
N CYS A 28 20.75 -0.71 -40.75
CA CYS A 28 20.49 0.69 -40.43
C CYS A 28 21.38 1.61 -41.28
N ALA A 29 20.93 2.86 -41.48
CA ALA A 29 21.78 3.86 -42.10
C ALA A 29 23.06 4.08 -41.28
N CYS A 30 24.19 4.20 -41.98
CA CYS A 30 25.52 4.38 -41.37
C CYS A 30 25.91 3.27 -40.37
N ASN A 31 25.59 2.01 -40.68
CA ASN A 31 26.00 0.85 -39.91
C ASN A 31 27.55 0.76 -39.83
N PRO A 32 28.14 0.49 -38.65
CA PRO A 32 29.58 0.31 -38.53
C PRO A 32 30.10 -0.81 -39.43
N VAL A 33 31.24 -0.57 -40.08
CA VAL A 33 31.88 -1.54 -40.99
C VAL A 33 32.21 -2.84 -40.26
N HIS A 34 32.59 -2.76 -38.98
CA HIS A 34 32.82 -3.94 -38.13
C HIS A 34 31.60 -4.85 -38.02
N SER A 35 30.40 -4.27 -37.89
CA SER A 35 29.15 -5.03 -37.84
C SER A 35 28.87 -5.72 -39.18
N ARG A 36 29.15 -5.04 -40.30
CA ARG A 36 29.04 -5.65 -41.64
C ARG A 36 30.04 -6.78 -41.83
N SER A 37 31.29 -6.58 -41.42
CA SER A 37 32.37 -7.58 -41.50
C SER A 37 31.98 -8.86 -40.77
N LYS A 38 31.60 -8.75 -39.49
CA LYS A 38 31.13 -9.90 -38.71
C LYS A 38 29.90 -10.59 -39.28
N MET A 39 28.96 -9.83 -39.84
CA MET A 39 27.79 -10.42 -40.50
C MET A 39 28.18 -11.15 -41.79
N ALA A 40 29.10 -10.58 -42.57
CA ALA A 40 29.63 -11.22 -43.78
C ALA A 40 30.41 -12.50 -43.46
N GLU A 41 31.30 -12.46 -42.46
CA GLU A 41 32.01 -13.62 -41.92
C GLU A 41 31.02 -14.73 -41.55
N LEU A 42 30.00 -14.41 -40.74
CA LEU A 42 28.97 -15.37 -40.35
C LEU A 42 28.25 -15.99 -41.57
N LEU A 43 27.86 -15.19 -42.55
CA LEU A 43 27.14 -15.68 -43.75
C LEU A 43 28.02 -16.52 -44.67
N PHE A 44 29.29 -16.15 -44.85
CA PHE A 44 30.19 -16.87 -45.75
C PHE A 44 30.82 -18.11 -45.11
N ASP A 45 31.30 -17.99 -43.87
CA ASP A 45 32.08 -19.05 -43.22
C ASP A 45 31.17 -20.09 -42.56
N THR A 46 30.11 -19.66 -41.88
CA THR A 46 29.18 -20.58 -41.20
C THR A 46 28.13 -21.14 -42.16
N TYR A 47 27.49 -20.27 -42.95
CA TYR A 47 26.36 -20.68 -43.80
C TYR A 47 26.73 -21.00 -45.25
N GLY A 48 27.96 -20.70 -45.69
CA GLY A 48 28.44 -21.04 -47.02
C GLY A 48 27.68 -20.33 -48.16
N VAL A 49 27.14 -19.13 -47.90
CA VAL A 49 26.30 -18.39 -48.84
C VAL A 49 27.10 -17.98 -50.10
N PRO A 50 26.56 -18.10 -51.33
CA PRO A 50 27.32 -17.81 -52.55
C PRO A 50 27.69 -16.33 -52.70
N SER A 51 26.76 -15.44 -52.36
CA SER A 51 26.94 -13.99 -52.47
C SER A 51 25.96 -13.28 -51.54
N ILE A 52 26.35 -12.10 -51.08
CA ILE A 52 25.54 -11.31 -50.16
C ILE A 52 25.48 -9.85 -50.59
N ALA A 53 24.50 -9.12 -50.07
CA ALA A 53 24.34 -7.68 -50.26
C ALA A 53 23.80 -7.06 -48.98
N PHE A 54 24.17 -5.81 -48.73
CA PHE A 54 23.64 -5.02 -47.61
C PHE A 54 22.86 -3.82 -48.15
N GLY A 55 21.70 -3.54 -47.59
CA GLY A 55 20.94 -2.34 -47.95
C GLY A 55 20.15 -1.77 -46.79
N VAL A 56 20.04 -0.45 -46.74
CA VAL A 56 19.18 0.27 -45.80
C VAL A 56 17.71 -0.03 -46.06
N ASP A 57 17.01 -0.45 -45.01
CA ASP A 57 15.58 -0.77 -44.99
C ASP A 57 14.67 0.39 -45.44
N ALA A 58 14.92 1.59 -44.93
CA ALA A 58 14.19 2.80 -45.27
C ALA A 58 14.33 3.15 -46.76
N ALA A 59 15.49 2.87 -47.36
CA ALA A 59 15.73 3.11 -48.78
C ALA A 59 14.96 2.12 -49.66
N PHE A 60 14.86 0.85 -49.27
CA PHE A 60 13.99 -0.10 -49.96
C PHE A 60 12.51 0.29 -49.88
N SER A 61 12.04 0.73 -48.72
CA SER A 61 10.66 1.18 -48.57
C SER A 61 10.37 2.44 -49.40
N TYR A 62 11.31 3.40 -49.43
CA TYR A 62 11.17 4.62 -50.24
C TYR A 62 11.09 4.28 -51.73
N THR A 63 12.01 3.48 -52.26
CA THR A 63 12.00 3.12 -53.69
C THR A 63 10.81 2.25 -54.07
N TYR A 64 10.33 1.39 -53.19
CA TYR A 64 9.09 0.64 -53.40
C TYR A 64 7.88 1.58 -53.53
N ASN A 65 7.78 2.60 -52.67
CA ASN A 65 6.70 3.58 -52.72
C ASN A 65 6.83 4.53 -53.93
N GLN A 66 8.06 4.86 -54.33
CA GLN A 66 8.36 5.61 -55.55
C GLN A 66 7.87 4.88 -56.80
N GLN A 67 8.13 3.57 -56.92
CA GLN A 67 7.66 2.75 -58.04
C GLN A 67 6.13 2.70 -58.15
N ARG A 68 5.43 2.90 -57.03
CA ARG A 68 3.96 2.98 -56.96
C ARG A 68 3.41 4.38 -57.17
N GLY A 69 4.27 5.38 -57.40
CA GLY A 69 3.89 6.78 -57.58
C GLY A 69 3.36 7.45 -56.31
N ILE A 70 3.69 6.92 -55.13
CA ILE A 70 3.25 7.49 -53.83
C ILE A 70 4.12 8.70 -53.47
N CYS A 71 5.43 8.59 -53.70
CA CYS A 71 6.42 9.64 -53.45
C CYS A 71 7.25 9.94 -54.70
N ASP A 72 7.79 11.16 -54.74
CA ASP A 72 8.60 11.64 -55.84
C ASP A 72 10.03 11.08 -55.79
N LYS A 73 10.80 11.25 -56.88
CA LYS A 73 12.22 10.87 -56.91
C LYS A 73 13.08 11.70 -55.95
N ASP A 74 12.71 12.96 -55.80
CA ASP A 74 13.37 13.90 -54.91
C ASP A 74 12.46 14.12 -53.69
N GLY A 75 12.99 13.86 -52.50
CA GLY A 75 12.19 13.92 -51.29
C GLY A 75 12.95 13.58 -50.04
N LEU A 76 12.23 13.41 -48.94
CA LEU A 76 12.76 13.02 -47.64
C LEU A 76 12.02 11.78 -47.15
N ALA A 77 12.76 10.77 -46.71
CA ALA A 77 12.22 9.66 -45.96
C ALA A 77 12.40 9.93 -44.47
N ILE A 78 11.30 9.95 -43.71
CA ILE A 78 11.31 9.94 -42.25
C ILE A 78 11.00 8.51 -41.81
N CYS A 79 12.02 7.80 -41.33
CA CYS A 79 11.87 6.44 -40.86
C CYS A 79 11.96 6.41 -39.33
N SER A 80 10.86 6.13 -38.64
CA SER A 80 10.88 5.89 -37.19
C SER A 80 10.72 4.40 -36.90
N GLY A 81 11.85 3.75 -36.59
CA GLY A 81 11.93 2.33 -36.31
C GLY A 81 11.71 2.01 -34.84
N PHE A 82 12.06 0.77 -34.47
CA PHE A 82 11.94 0.29 -33.09
C PHE A 82 13.01 0.90 -32.17
N ASN A 83 14.29 0.84 -32.54
CA ASN A 83 15.38 1.36 -31.69
C ASN A 83 15.86 2.75 -32.08
N THR A 84 15.76 3.10 -33.36
CA THR A 84 16.36 4.31 -33.93
C THR A 84 15.40 4.94 -34.92
N SER A 85 15.57 6.24 -35.13
CA SER A 85 14.87 6.97 -36.17
C SER A 85 15.86 7.71 -37.07
N HIS A 86 15.51 7.80 -38.35
CA HIS A 86 16.36 8.34 -39.39
C HIS A 86 15.57 9.31 -40.28
N VAL A 87 16.24 10.36 -40.74
CA VAL A 87 15.76 11.19 -41.85
C VAL A 87 16.78 11.11 -42.97
N ILE A 88 16.37 10.57 -44.11
CA ILE A 88 17.23 10.30 -45.26
C ILE A 88 16.71 11.10 -46.46
N PRO A 89 17.49 12.02 -47.02
CA PRO A 89 17.13 12.68 -48.26
C PRO A 89 17.36 11.79 -49.47
N PHE A 90 16.48 11.89 -50.44
CA PHE A 90 16.55 11.22 -51.73
C PHE A 90 16.67 12.26 -52.85
N ILE A 91 17.62 12.03 -53.77
CA ILE A 91 17.83 12.86 -54.95
C ILE A 91 18.00 11.95 -56.15
N ASN A 92 17.24 12.21 -57.20
CA ASN A 92 17.11 11.37 -58.38
C ASN A 92 16.74 9.91 -58.05
N GLY A 93 16.06 9.68 -56.91
CA GLY A 93 15.68 8.36 -56.42
C GLY A 93 16.74 7.62 -55.60
N GLU A 94 17.91 8.20 -55.37
CA GLU A 94 18.98 7.60 -54.57
C GLU A 94 19.11 8.28 -53.19
N PRO A 95 19.40 7.52 -52.12
CA PRO A 95 19.60 8.09 -50.79
C PRO A 95 20.95 8.84 -50.70
N VAL A 96 20.94 10.02 -50.10
CA VAL A 96 22.13 10.82 -49.83
C VAL A 96 22.52 10.71 -48.36
N TYR A 97 23.37 9.71 -48.06
CA TYR A 97 23.73 9.37 -46.68
C TYR A 97 24.56 10.45 -45.96
N GLU A 98 25.32 11.29 -46.67
CA GLU A 98 26.07 12.41 -46.09
C GLU A 98 25.15 13.43 -45.37
N ALA A 99 23.91 13.55 -45.85
CA ALA A 99 22.90 14.41 -45.27
C ALA A 99 21.85 13.64 -44.45
N CYS A 100 22.07 12.34 -44.21
CA CYS A 100 21.24 11.57 -43.29
C CYS A 100 21.37 12.12 -41.86
N CYS A 101 20.26 12.12 -41.13
CA CYS A 101 20.23 12.41 -39.71
C CYS A 101 19.70 11.17 -38.97
N ARG A 102 20.32 10.83 -37.84
CA ARG A 102 19.92 9.70 -37.01
C ARG A 102 19.75 10.15 -35.56
N THR A 103 18.70 9.65 -34.92
CA THR A 103 18.51 9.71 -33.47
C THR A 103 18.39 8.29 -32.92
N ASN A 104 18.89 8.06 -31.72
CA ASN A 104 18.82 6.77 -31.02
C ASN A 104 17.53 6.66 -30.20
N VAL A 105 16.43 7.25 -30.69
CA VAL A 105 15.11 7.17 -30.10
C VAL A 105 14.15 6.55 -31.11
N GLY A 106 13.27 5.68 -30.61
CA GLY A 106 12.32 4.91 -31.41
C GLY A 106 11.25 4.27 -30.53
N GLY A 107 10.47 3.36 -31.11
CA GLY A 107 9.34 2.71 -30.44
C GLY A 107 9.67 1.95 -29.16
N TYR A 108 10.87 1.37 -29.04
CA TYR A 108 11.37 0.73 -27.82
C TYR A 108 11.42 1.72 -26.65
N HIS A 109 11.98 2.90 -26.89
CA HIS A 109 12.11 3.95 -25.88
C HIS A 109 10.75 4.48 -25.45
N VAL A 110 9.77 4.52 -26.36
CA VAL A 110 8.39 4.88 -26.03
C VAL A 110 7.77 3.84 -25.10
N THR A 111 7.93 2.54 -25.42
CA THR A 111 7.45 1.45 -24.54
C THR A 111 8.14 1.49 -23.18
N ASP A 112 9.46 1.64 -23.15
CA ASP A 112 10.23 1.64 -21.90
C ASP A 112 9.85 2.84 -21.02
N TYR A 113 9.73 4.02 -21.61
CA TYR A 113 9.29 5.21 -20.89
C TYR A 113 7.86 5.06 -20.34
N LEU A 114 6.93 4.53 -21.14
CA LEU A 114 5.57 4.23 -20.68
C LEU A 114 5.58 3.23 -19.52
N LYS A 115 6.39 2.18 -19.61
CA LYS A 115 6.52 1.16 -18.56
C LYS A 115 7.05 1.77 -17.28
N GLN A 116 8.10 2.59 -17.36
CA GLN A 116 8.67 3.29 -16.21
C GLN A 116 7.64 4.19 -15.54
N LEU A 117 6.91 5.02 -16.31
CA LEU A 117 5.89 5.91 -15.78
C LEU A 117 4.74 5.15 -15.11
N LEU A 118 4.21 4.11 -15.76
CA LEU A 118 3.14 3.29 -15.18
C LEU A 118 3.62 2.55 -13.92
N SER A 119 4.87 2.10 -13.89
CA SER A 119 5.46 1.44 -12.72
C SER A 119 5.59 2.38 -11.53
N LEU A 120 5.97 3.65 -11.78
CA LEU A 120 6.02 4.68 -10.74
C LEU A 120 4.63 5.09 -10.27
N LYS A 121 3.64 5.14 -11.17
CA LYS A 121 2.25 5.48 -10.85
C LYS A 121 1.51 4.36 -10.12
N TYR A 122 1.82 3.10 -10.41
CA TYR A 122 1.19 1.92 -9.83
C TYR A 122 2.23 0.93 -9.26
N PRO A 123 2.89 1.26 -8.15
CA PRO A 123 3.96 0.42 -7.57
C PRO A 123 3.51 -1.01 -7.23
N HIS A 124 2.27 -1.17 -6.75
CA HIS A 124 1.72 -2.48 -6.40
C HIS A 124 1.48 -3.41 -7.60
N HIS A 125 1.42 -2.85 -8.81
CA HIS A 125 1.16 -3.59 -10.05
C HIS A 125 2.38 -3.69 -10.95
N MET A 126 3.57 -3.30 -10.49
CA MET A 126 4.81 -3.30 -11.29
C MET A 126 5.10 -4.66 -11.95
N SER A 127 4.84 -5.77 -11.25
CA SER A 127 5.03 -7.12 -11.78
C SER A 127 4.05 -7.49 -12.89
N ARG A 128 2.89 -6.83 -12.97
CA ARG A 128 1.87 -7.02 -14.01
C ARG A 128 2.14 -6.18 -15.26
N LEU A 129 2.93 -5.11 -15.12
CA LEU A 129 3.35 -4.24 -16.21
C LEU A 129 4.55 -4.84 -16.96
N THR A 130 4.37 -6.00 -17.59
CA THR A 130 5.41 -6.61 -18.44
C THR A 130 5.63 -5.77 -19.69
N TRP A 131 6.82 -5.90 -20.30
CA TRP A 131 7.20 -5.06 -21.44
C TRP A 131 6.25 -5.27 -22.64
N GLU A 132 5.86 -6.52 -22.91
CA GLU A 132 4.95 -6.88 -23.99
C GLU A 132 3.56 -6.27 -23.77
N LYS A 133 3.05 -6.31 -22.54
CA LYS A 133 1.74 -5.72 -22.23
C LYS A 133 1.75 -4.21 -22.35
N VAL A 134 2.84 -3.56 -21.95
CA VAL A 134 2.99 -2.12 -22.13
C VAL A 134 3.14 -1.76 -23.61
N GLU A 135 3.77 -2.61 -24.41
CA GLU A 135 3.80 -2.44 -25.87
C GLU A 135 2.39 -2.55 -26.48
N ASP A 136 1.58 -3.53 -26.08
CA ASP A 136 0.17 -3.64 -26.51
C ASP A 136 -0.58 -2.32 -26.19
N LEU A 137 -0.47 -1.84 -24.94
CA LEU A 137 -1.12 -0.59 -24.48
C LEU A 137 -0.63 0.63 -25.28
N LYS A 138 0.66 0.70 -25.58
CA LYS A 138 1.24 1.75 -26.44
C LYS A 138 0.59 1.72 -27.81
N MET A 139 0.54 0.55 -28.46
CA MET A 139 0.01 0.44 -29.82
C MET A 139 -1.50 0.71 -29.89
N GLU A 140 -2.27 0.33 -28.86
CA GLU A 140 -3.73 0.48 -28.85
C GLU A 140 -4.20 1.85 -28.36
N HIS A 141 -3.45 2.52 -27.47
CA HIS A 141 -3.95 3.69 -26.76
C HIS A 141 -3.12 4.94 -26.92
N CYS A 142 -1.84 4.87 -27.30
CA CYS A 142 -1.04 6.07 -27.48
C CYS A 142 -1.33 6.80 -28.80
N TYR A 143 -1.13 8.12 -28.79
CA TYR A 143 -1.35 8.98 -29.95
C TYR A 143 -0.44 10.20 -29.87
N ILE A 144 -0.24 10.89 -30.99
CA ILE A 144 0.54 12.11 -31.08
C ILE A 144 -0.42 13.29 -31.20
N THR A 145 -0.17 14.33 -30.41
CA THR A 145 -0.95 15.56 -30.39
C THR A 145 -0.32 16.60 -31.31
N LEU A 146 -1.14 17.44 -31.94
CA LEU A 146 -0.63 18.56 -32.75
C LEU A 146 0.09 19.61 -31.89
N ASP A 147 -0.51 19.99 -30.75
CA ASP A 147 0.08 20.91 -29.77
C ASP A 147 0.13 20.24 -28.39
N TYR A 148 1.31 19.78 -28.02
CA TYR A 148 1.58 19.13 -26.74
C TYR A 148 1.21 20.01 -25.55
N ALA A 149 1.52 21.32 -25.60
CA ALA A 149 1.33 22.21 -24.45
C ALA A 149 -0.16 22.43 -24.16
N SER A 150 -0.98 22.53 -25.20
CA SER A 150 -2.44 22.64 -25.06
C SER A 150 -3.04 21.34 -24.51
N GLU A 151 -2.59 20.17 -24.99
CA GLU A 151 -3.07 18.89 -24.46
C GLU A 151 -2.71 18.70 -22.98
N VAL A 152 -1.48 19.04 -22.57
CA VAL A 152 -1.09 19.00 -21.14
C VAL A 152 -2.00 19.88 -20.29
N LYS A 153 -2.29 21.11 -20.74
CA LYS A 153 -3.19 22.03 -20.03
C LYS A 153 -4.61 21.49 -19.90
N LEU A 154 -5.09 20.78 -20.92
CA LEU A 154 -6.40 20.13 -20.91
C LEU A 154 -6.49 19.07 -19.81
N PHE A 155 -5.47 18.21 -19.68
CA PHE A 155 -5.42 17.20 -18.63
C PHE A 155 -5.18 17.80 -17.23
N GLN A 156 -4.40 18.88 -17.12
CA GLN A 156 -4.20 19.60 -15.85
C GLN A 156 -5.49 20.21 -15.30
N LYS A 157 -6.38 20.68 -16.18
CA LYS A 157 -7.67 21.28 -15.78
C LYS A 157 -8.73 20.24 -15.40
N GLY A 158 -8.53 18.96 -15.71
CA GLY A 158 -9.50 17.90 -15.41
C GLY A 158 -10.85 18.10 -16.11
N VAL A 159 -10.84 18.63 -17.34
CA VAL A 159 -12.08 18.86 -18.12
C VAL A 159 -12.67 17.50 -18.55
N LYS A 160 -13.98 17.42 -18.80
CA LYS A 160 -14.66 16.20 -19.30
C LYS A 160 -13.93 15.53 -20.48
N GLU A 161 -13.38 16.33 -21.40
CA GLU A 161 -12.60 15.81 -22.53
C GLU A 161 -11.36 15.00 -22.09
N ALA A 162 -10.71 15.38 -20.98
CA ALA A 162 -9.58 14.65 -20.41
C ALA A 162 -10.00 13.28 -19.85
N GLU A 163 -11.19 13.20 -19.26
CA GLU A 163 -11.78 11.95 -18.77
C GLU A 163 -12.12 11.01 -19.94
N GLU A 164 -12.74 11.54 -21.01
CA GLU A 164 -13.04 10.78 -22.23
C GLU A 164 -11.77 10.26 -22.94
N LYS A 165 -10.70 11.04 -22.88
CA LYS A 165 -9.37 10.65 -23.35
C LYS A 165 -8.59 9.79 -22.35
N THR A 166 -9.09 9.53 -21.15
CA THR A 166 -8.42 8.59 -20.24
C THR A 166 -8.88 7.17 -20.56
N ARG A 167 -7.94 6.22 -20.62
CA ARG A 167 -8.23 4.80 -20.87
C ARG A 167 -7.98 4.00 -19.60
N CYS A 168 -8.87 3.05 -19.32
CA CYS A 168 -8.75 2.15 -18.18
C CYS A 168 -8.39 0.75 -18.67
N TRP A 169 -7.28 0.22 -18.17
CA TRP A 169 -6.89 -1.17 -18.35
C TRP A 169 -7.15 -1.95 -17.07
N GLN A 170 -8.11 -2.89 -17.14
CA GLN A 170 -8.50 -3.71 -15.99
C GLN A 170 -7.58 -4.93 -15.87
N LEU A 171 -6.88 -5.03 -14.74
CA LEU A 171 -6.11 -6.23 -14.40
C LEU A 171 -7.04 -7.35 -13.93
N PRO A 172 -6.61 -8.63 -14.06
CA PRO A 172 -7.33 -9.75 -13.49
C PRO A 172 -7.55 -9.55 -11.98
N TRP A 173 -8.81 -9.59 -11.56
CA TRP A 173 -9.21 -9.46 -10.16
C TRP A 173 -10.23 -10.54 -9.84
N THR A 174 -9.98 -11.25 -8.75
CA THR A 174 -10.92 -12.23 -8.19
C THR A 174 -11.44 -11.66 -6.87
N PRO A 175 -12.76 -11.48 -6.70
CA PRO A 175 -13.31 -11.02 -5.44
C PRO A 175 -12.91 -11.97 -4.31
N ALA A 176 -12.62 -11.42 -3.13
CA ALA A 176 -12.43 -12.24 -1.94
C ALA A 176 -13.70 -13.08 -1.71
N PRO A 177 -13.57 -14.34 -1.24
CA PRO A 177 -14.73 -15.13 -0.85
C PRO A 177 -15.52 -14.31 0.18
N VAL A 178 -16.79 -14.05 -0.11
CA VAL A 178 -17.69 -13.47 0.88
C VAL A 178 -17.88 -14.56 1.93
N GLU A 179 -17.34 -14.37 3.13
CA GLU A 179 -17.74 -15.18 4.27
C GLU A 179 -19.22 -14.88 4.51
N GLU A 180 -20.09 -15.78 4.05
CA GLU A 180 -21.51 -15.70 4.37
C GLU A 180 -21.62 -15.70 5.90
N PRO A 181 -22.38 -14.77 6.50
CA PRO A 181 -22.61 -14.79 7.93
C PRO A 181 -23.14 -16.18 8.31
N PRO A 182 -22.71 -16.76 9.45
CA PRO A 182 -23.14 -18.09 9.85
C PRO A 182 -24.67 -18.14 9.80
N SER A 183 -25.21 -19.13 9.08
CA SER A 183 -26.65 -19.34 8.92
C SER A 183 -27.35 -19.29 10.29
N GLU A 184 -28.59 -18.80 10.33
CA GLU A 184 -29.41 -18.79 11.55
C GLU A 184 -29.41 -20.15 12.26
N GLU A 185 -29.30 -21.24 11.49
CA GLU A 185 -29.21 -22.61 11.99
C GLU A 185 -27.87 -22.91 12.71
N GLU A 186 -26.74 -22.37 12.23
CA GLU A 186 -25.44 -22.52 12.88
C GLU A 186 -25.33 -21.67 14.16
N VAL A 187 -25.90 -20.46 14.12
CA VAL A 187 -26.00 -19.58 15.30
C VAL A 187 -26.90 -20.23 16.36
N ALA A 188 -28.05 -20.77 15.94
CA ALA A 188 -28.96 -21.53 16.81
C ALA A 188 -28.28 -22.79 17.37
N ARG A 189 -27.51 -23.52 16.56
CA ARG A 189 -26.77 -24.71 17.01
C ARG A 189 -25.70 -24.35 18.05
N LYS A 190 -24.93 -23.26 17.85
CA LYS A 190 -23.95 -22.78 18.84
C LYS A 190 -24.64 -22.27 20.12
N ALA A 191 -25.76 -21.57 20.01
CA ALA A 191 -26.56 -21.11 21.14
C ALA A 191 -27.12 -22.30 21.95
N ALA A 192 -27.70 -23.30 21.27
CA ALA A 192 -28.23 -24.53 21.90
C ALA A 192 -27.12 -25.36 22.57
N LEU A 193 -25.91 -25.38 22.00
CA LEU A 193 -24.77 -26.07 22.60
C LEU A 193 -24.27 -25.35 23.86
N LYS A 194 -24.24 -24.01 23.84
CA LYS A 194 -23.91 -23.17 24.99
C LYS A 194 -24.98 -23.28 26.09
N GLU A 195 -26.25 -23.33 25.71
CA GLU A 195 -27.38 -23.51 26.63
C GLU A 195 -27.34 -24.89 27.29
N ARG A 196 -27.14 -25.97 26.51
CA ARG A 196 -26.97 -27.33 27.05
C ARG A 196 -25.76 -27.44 27.98
N GLN A 197 -24.65 -26.78 27.67
CA GLN A 197 -23.50 -26.72 28.57
C GLN A 197 -23.83 -25.97 29.87
N GLY A 198 -24.54 -24.85 29.78
CA GLY A 198 -25.03 -24.10 30.94
C GLY A 198 -26.01 -24.91 31.79
N GLN A 199 -26.91 -25.67 31.17
CA GLN A 199 -27.88 -26.52 31.85
C GLN A 199 -27.20 -27.68 32.59
N ARG A 200 -26.25 -28.38 31.95
CA ARG A 200 -25.44 -29.42 32.61
C ARG A 200 -24.66 -28.89 33.82
N LEU A 201 -24.12 -27.67 33.72
CA LEU A 201 -23.42 -27.03 34.85
C LEU A 201 -24.38 -26.72 36.01
N ARG A 202 -25.61 -26.27 35.71
CA ARG A 202 -26.65 -26.02 36.73
C ARG A 202 -27.11 -27.33 37.39
N GLU A 203 -27.38 -28.37 36.61
CA GLU A 203 -27.75 -29.70 37.11
C GLU A 203 -26.63 -30.30 37.98
N MET A 204 -25.36 -30.18 37.56
CA MET A 204 -24.22 -30.65 38.36
C MET A 204 -24.07 -29.84 39.66
N ALA A 205 -24.33 -28.53 39.63
CA ALA A 205 -24.31 -27.68 40.81
C ALA A 205 -25.47 -28.02 41.77
N GLU A 206 -26.66 -28.28 41.25
CA GLU A 206 -27.82 -28.69 42.03
C GLU A 206 -27.64 -30.09 42.62
N ALA A 207 -27.12 -31.05 41.86
CA ALA A 207 -26.78 -32.39 42.35
C ALA A 207 -25.71 -32.36 43.46
N LYS A 208 -24.69 -31.49 43.33
CA LYS A 208 -23.72 -31.27 44.40
C LYS A 208 -24.37 -30.62 45.64
N LYS A 209 -25.28 -29.67 45.43
CA LYS A 209 -26.02 -29.01 46.52
C LYS A 209 -26.90 -30.01 47.26
N THR A 210 -27.65 -30.86 46.56
CA THR A 210 -28.51 -31.89 47.16
C THR A 210 -27.68 -32.98 47.85
N SER A 211 -26.57 -33.43 47.26
CA SER A 211 -25.63 -34.34 47.93
C SER A 211 -25.11 -33.75 49.24
N LYS A 212 -24.73 -32.46 49.24
CA LYS A 212 -24.23 -31.79 50.43
C LYS A 212 -25.31 -31.60 51.50
N ILE A 213 -26.55 -31.34 51.09
CA ILE A 213 -27.70 -31.29 52.00
C ILE A 213 -27.90 -32.67 52.64
N ASN A 214 -27.91 -33.75 51.86
CA ASN A 214 -28.09 -35.11 52.37
C ASN A 214 -26.96 -35.54 53.33
N GLU A 215 -25.71 -35.20 53.01
CA GLU A 215 -24.56 -35.41 53.92
C GLU A 215 -24.79 -34.72 55.26
N LEU A 216 -25.14 -33.43 55.24
CA LEU A 216 -25.36 -32.64 56.44
C LEU A 216 -26.60 -33.14 57.23
N GLU A 217 -27.66 -33.62 56.56
CA GLU A 217 -28.82 -34.23 57.22
C GLU A 217 -28.47 -35.54 57.91
N ASN A 218 -27.66 -36.39 57.27
CA ASN A 218 -27.22 -37.66 57.84
C ASN A 218 -26.26 -37.43 59.02
N GLU A 219 -25.35 -36.47 58.90
CA GLU A 219 -24.45 -36.06 59.99
C GLU A 219 -25.26 -35.54 61.19
N LEU A 220 -26.27 -34.70 60.95
CA LEU A 220 -27.15 -34.18 61.98
C LEU A 220 -27.93 -35.30 62.68
N LYS A 221 -28.53 -36.24 61.93
CA LYS A 221 -29.20 -37.41 62.51
C LYS A 221 -28.26 -38.30 63.31
N GLY A 222 -27.02 -38.48 62.85
CA GLY A 222 -25.99 -39.24 63.56
C GLY A 222 -25.62 -38.59 64.90
N LEU A 223 -25.43 -37.28 64.91
CA LEU A 223 -25.16 -36.50 66.12
C LEU A 223 -26.35 -36.50 67.10
N GLU A 224 -27.59 -36.39 66.59
CA GLU A 224 -28.82 -36.52 67.39
C GLU A 224 -29.00 -37.92 67.98
N PHE A 225 -28.61 -38.96 67.26
CA PHE A 225 -28.62 -40.32 67.79
C PHE A 225 -27.56 -40.50 68.88
N LEU A 226 -26.35 -39.99 68.66
CA LEU A 226 -25.27 -39.99 69.65
C LEU A 226 -25.68 -39.29 70.94
N ILE A 227 -26.30 -38.10 70.86
CA ILE A 227 -26.73 -37.39 72.07
C ILE A 227 -27.88 -38.09 72.80
N HIS A 228 -28.75 -38.81 72.07
CA HIS A 228 -29.81 -39.62 72.66
C HIS A 228 -29.24 -40.86 73.37
N GLN A 229 -28.25 -41.55 72.78
CA GLN A 229 -27.58 -42.66 73.43
C GLN A 229 -26.83 -42.21 74.68
N LEU A 230 -26.15 -41.07 74.61
CA LEU A 230 -25.39 -40.49 75.73
C LEU A 230 -26.28 -40.07 76.90
N ARG A 231 -27.59 -39.81 76.68
CA ARG A 231 -28.57 -39.57 77.75
C ARG A 231 -28.97 -40.83 78.53
N ASN A 232 -28.75 -42.02 77.95
CA ASN A 232 -29.20 -43.29 78.51
C ASN A 232 -28.05 -44.10 79.16
N VAL A 233 -26.82 -43.58 79.15
CA VAL A 233 -25.63 -44.21 79.73
C VAL A 233 -25.41 -43.67 81.15
N ASN A 234 -25.04 -44.53 82.10
CA ASN A 234 -24.77 -44.14 83.50
C ASN A 234 -23.36 -43.52 83.62
N GLY A 235 -23.19 -42.53 84.50
CA GLY A 235 -22.02 -41.64 84.59
C GLY A 235 -20.60 -42.24 84.78
N ILE A 236 -20.44 -43.56 84.89
CA ILE A 236 -19.11 -44.22 84.90
C ILE A 236 -18.71 -44.65 83.47
N ASP A 237 -19.68 -44.88 82.58
CA ASP A 237 -19.47 -45.30 81.17
C ASP A 237 -19.53 -44.12 80.17
N GLU A 238 -19.75 -42.89 80.63
CA GLU A 238 -19.80 -41.71 79.74
C GLU A 238 -18.44 -41.39 79.10
N GLN A 239 -17.33 -41.56 79.84
CA GLN A 239 -15.98 -41.27 79.34
C GLN A 239 -15.47 -42.31 78.33
N SER A 240 -15.83 -43.59 78.51
CA SER A 240 -15.47 -44.65 77.55
C SER A 240 -16.24 -44.47 76.24
N PHE A 241 -17.55 -44.19 76.29
CA PHE A 241 -18.39 -43.93 75.11
C PHE A 241 -17.94 -42.70 74.31
N LEU A 242 -17.56 -41.62 74.99
CA LEU A 242 -17.03 -40.40 74.35
C LEU A 242 -15.69 -40.66 73.63
N SER A 243 -14.81 -41.47 74.22
CA SER A 243 -13.52 -41.82 73.60
C SER A 243 -13.66 -42.68 72.33
N GLU A 244 -14.68 -43.55 72.27
CA GLU A 244 -14.94 -44.44 71.11
C GLU A 244 -15.58 -43.69 69.93
N THR A 245 -16.33 -42.63 70.22
CA THR A 245 -17.03 -41.80 69.22
C THR A 245 -16.21 -40.60 68.73
N GLY A 246 -15.06 -40.34 69.37
CA GLY A 246 -14.11 -39.29 68.98
C GLY A 246 -14.46 -37.88 69.46
N TYR A 247 -15.42 -37.74 70.38
CA TYR A 247 -15.79 -36.45 70.98
C TYR A 247 -15.31 -36.37 72.43
N VAL A 248 -14.83 -35.19 72.85
CA VAL A 248 -14.21 -35.02 74.17
C VAL A 248 -15.23 -34.65 75.24
N SER A 249 -16.38 -34.10 74.85
CA SER A 249 -17.47 -33.74 75.78
C SER A 249 -18.86 -33.72 75.12
N LYS A 250 -19.90 -33.83 75.94
CA LYS A 250 -21.29 -33.65 75.51
C LYS A 250 -21.55 -32.27 74.89
N GLN A 251 -20.93 -31.22 75.43
CA GLN A 251 -21.04 -29.85 74.91
C GLN A 251 -20.44 -29.72 73.50
N GLU A 252 -19.41 -30.51 73.19
CA GLU A 252 -18.80 -30.52 71.86
C GLU A 252 -19.76 -31.10 70.80
N ILE A 253 -20.47 -32.18 71.13
CA ILE A 253 -21.52 -32.78 70.29
C ILE A 253 -22.68 -31.79 70.10
N GLU A 254 -23.14 -31.13 71.16
CA GLU A 254 -24.17 -30.09 71.08
C GLU A 254 -23.73 -28.91 70.19
N SER A 255 -22.47 -28.49 70.31
CA SER A 255 -21.92 -27.42 69.46
C SER A 255 -21.79 -27.84 67.98
N ALA A 256 -21.48 -29.12 67.72
CA ALA A 256 -21.41 -29.69 66.39
C ALA A 256 -22.80 -29.73 65.75
N ILE A 257 -23.84 -30.12 66.50
CA ILE A 257 -25.24 -30.07 66.03
C ILE A 257 -25.60 -28.65 65.60
N VAL A 258 -25.28 -27.62 66.40
CA VAL A 258 -25.58 -26.21 66.05
C VAL A 258 -24.85 -25.78 64.77
N LYS A 259 -23.56 -26.13 64.63
CA LYS A 259 -22.75 -25.81 63.45
C LYS A 259 -23.26 -26.49 62.18
N VAL A 260 -23.60 -27.79 62.26
CA VAL A 260 -24.15 -28.57 61.14
C VAL A 260 -25.55 -28.03 60.77
N THR A 261 -26.39 -27.70 61.75
CA THR A 261 -27.72 -27.11 61.53
C THR A 261 -27.64 -25.75 60.83
N GLN A 262 -26.72 -24.88 61.25
CA GLN A 262 -26.52 -23.57 60.62
C GLN A 262 -25.99 -23.72 59.18
N SER A 263 -25.08 -24.67 58.96
CA SER A 263 -24.54 -24.99 57.64
C SER A 263 -25.63 -25.56 56.71
N LEU A 264 -26.52 -26.39 57.24
CA LEU A 264 -27.67 -26.96 56.54
C LEU A 264 -28.72 -25.89 56.17
N ARG A 265 -28.97 -24.91 57.05
CA ARG A 265 -29.86 -23.76 56.74
C ARG A 265 -29.29 -22.88 55.63
N LYS A 266 -27.98 -22.60 55.66
CA LYS A 266 -27.29 -21.85 54.61
C LYS A 266 -27.30 -22.57 53.26
N THR A 267 -27.09 -23.89 53.25
CA THR A 267 -27.11 -24.68 52.01
C THR A 267 -28.53 -24.88 51.45
N LYS A 268 -29.57 -24.96 52.29
CA LYS A 268 -30.98 -25.00 51.86
C LYS A 268 -31.54 -23.67 51.36
N GLY A 269 -30.79 -22.58 51.48
CA GLY A 269 -31.19 -21.27 50.94
C GLY A 269 -32.18 -20.50 51.81
N GLY A 270 -32.20 -20.76 53.13
CA GLY A 270 -32.92 -19.87 54.05
C GLY A 270 -32.31 -18.47 54.00
N GLN A 271 -33.10 -17.49 53.57
CA GLN A 271 -32.75 -16.07 53.67
C GLN A 271 -32.70 -15.67 55.16
N GLU A 272 -31.71 -14.86 55.52
CA GLU A 272 -31.75 -14.08 56.76
C GLU A 272 -32.87 -13.05 56.61
N GLU A 273 -34.07 -13.34 57.13
CA GLU A 273 -34.94 -12.27 57.64
C GLU A 273 -34.33 -11.79 58.96
N ILE A 274 -33.45 -10.81 58.84
CA ILE A 274 -33.07 -9.96 59.96
C ILE A 274 -33.73 -8.62 59.68
N GLU A 275 -34.63 -8.22 60.58
CA GLU A 275 -35.20 -6.87 60.67
C GLU A 275 -34.08 -5.81 60.57
N PRO A 276 -34.32 -4.68 59.87
CA PRO A 276 -33.30 -3.65 59.74
C PRO A 276 -33.07 -2.98 61.11
N ASP A 277 -31.81 -2.60 61.36
CA ASP A 277 -31.25 -2.03 62.59
C ASP A 277 -31.10 -3.07 63.72
N VAL A 278 -29.97 -3.75 63.86
CA VAL A 278 -28.88 -3.35 64.79
C VAL A 278 -27.53 -4.06 64.45
N PHE A 279 -27.48 -4.94 63.44
CA PHE A 279 -26.34 -5.88 63.22
C PHE A 279 -25.08 -5.35 62.51
N ASN A 280 -25.04 -4.09 62.04
CA ASN A 280 -23.82 -3.56 61.40
C ASN A 280 -22.73 -3.13 62.40
N ALA A 281 -23.06 -3.00 63.70
CA ALA A 281 -22.10 -2.59 64.72
C ALA A 281 -21.16 -3.71 65.19
N GLU A 282 -21.53 -4.99 65.03
CA GLU A 282 -20.77 -6.12 65.59
C GLU A 282 -19.63 -6.66 64.69
N LYS A 283 -19.54 -6.21 63.43
CA LYS A 283 -18.57 -6.79 62.48
C LYS A 283 -17.14 -6.25 62.60
N PHE A 284 -16.95 -5.17 63.37
CA PHE A 284 -15.69 -4.41 63.46
C PHE A 284 -15.37 -3.95 64.88
N THR A 285 -15.68 -4.76 65.88
CA THR A 285 -15.60 -4.41 67.31
C THR A 285 -14.20 -4.05 67.81
N LEU A 286 -13.13 -4.56 67.17
CA LEU A 286 -11.76 -4.31 67.60
C LEU A 286 -11.17 -3.01 67.03
N ILE A 287 -11.82 -2.40 66.03
CA ILE A 287 -11.30 -1.20 65.36
C ILE A 287 -11.23 0.01 66.32
N ASP A 288 -12.19 0.12 67.24
CA ASP A 288 -12.35 1.28 68.12
C ASP A 288 -11.59 1.16 69.46
N ILE A 289 -10.87 0.06 69.70
CA ILE A 289 -10.09 -0.19 70.94
C ILE A 289 -8.62 0.18 70.73
N PRO A 290 -7.98 1.02 71.58
CA PRO A 290 -6.57 1.41 71.43
C PRO A 290 -5.59 0.22 71.49
N ASP A 291 -4.52 0.27 70.70
CA ASP A 291 -3.57 -0.84 70.54
C ASP A 291 -2.86 -1.26 71.83
N ASN A 292 -2.73 -0.35 72.80
CA ASN A 292 -2.12 -0.60 74.11
C ASN A 292 -2.95 -1.52 75.03
N MET A 293 -4.21 -1.79 74.65
CA MET A 293 -5.17 -2.59 75.42
C MET A 293 -5.47 -3.95 74.77
N LEU A 294 -4.73 -4.33 73.71
CA LEU A 294 -4.99 -5.52 72.90
C LEU A 294 -3.83 -6.51 73.00
N THR A 295 -4.14 -7.80 73.06
CA THR A 295 -3.11 -8.86 72.98
C THR A 295 -2.52 -8.92 71.55
N PRO A 296 -1.29 -9.42 71.34
CA PRO A 296 -0.65 -9.48 70.02
C PRO A 296 -1.46 -10.25 68.96
N GLU A 297 -2.32 -11.20 69.37
CA GLU A 297 -3.27 -11.87 68.47
C GLU A 297 -4.48 -10.98 68.12
N GLN A 298 -5.00 -10.22 69.09
CA GLN A 298 -6.10 -9.28 68.87
C GLN A 298 -5.68 -8.08 68.01
N VAL A 299 -4.42 -7.65 68.06
CA VAL A 299 -3.88 -6.62 67.16
C VAL A 299 -3.81 -7.11 65.71
N LYS A 300 -3.48 -8.40 65.48
CA LYS A 300 -3.53 -9.01 64.14
C LYS A 300 -4.97 -9.08 63.61
N GLU A 301 -5.92 -9.46 64.46
CA GLU A 301 -7.34 -9.51 64.08
C GLU A 301 -7.92 -8.11 63.82
N LYS A 302 -7.52 -7.10 64.61
CA LYS A 302 -7.85 -5.69 64.36
C LYS A 302 -7.36 -5.20 63.00
N LYS A 303 -6.12 -5.52 62.61
CA LYS A 303 -5.59 -5.20 61.26
C LYS A 303 -6.40 -5.88 60.16
N ARG A 304 -6.85 -7.12 60.38
CA ARG A 304 -7.69 -7.87 59.44
C ARG A 304 -9.08 -7.24 59.28
N GLN A 305 -9.72 -6.87 60.39
CA GLN A 305 -11.00 -6.17 60.41
C GLN A 305 -10.93 -4.80 59.73
N LEU A 306 -9.86 -4.03 59.98
CA LEU A 306 -9.62 -2.75 59.34
C LEU A 306 -9.44 -2.89 57.81
N PHE A 307 -8.73 -3.92 57.36
CA PHE A 307 -8.57 -4.23 55.93
C PHE A 307 -9.90 -4.63 55.26
N LEU A 308 -10.70 -5.46 55.91
CA LEU A 308 -12.04 -5.84 55.43
C LEU A 308 -12.97 -4.62 55.33
N LYS A 309 -12.98 -3.75 56.35
CA LYS A 309 -13.77 -2.51 56.39
C LYS A 309 -13.38 -1.55 55.27
N THR A 310 -12.09 -1.26 55.13
CA THR A 310 -11.57 -0.36 54.09
C THR A 310 -11.82 -0.91 52.68
N THR A 311 -11.74 -2.22 52.48
CA THR A 311 -12.04 -2.85 51.19
C THR A 311 -13.54 -2.81 50.85
N SER A 312 -14.42 -3.04 51.82
CA SER A 312 -15.88 -2.96 51.61
C SER A 312 -16.37 -1.52 51.40
N GLU A 313 -15.86 -0.57 52.20
CA GLU A 313 -16.18 0.85 52.08
C GLU A 313 -15.64 1.44 50.76
N GLY A 314 -14.44 1.02 50.33
CA GLY A 314 -13.89 1.41 49.03
C GLY A 314 -14.76 0.94 47.85
N ARG A 315 -15.30 -0.28 47.91
CA ARG A 315 -16.23 -0.79 46.89
C ARG A 315 -17.57 -0.04 46.90
N GLN A 316 -18.10 0.28 48.08
CA GLN A 316 -19.35 1.06 48.20
C GLN A 316 -19.18 2.49 47.70
N LYS A 317 -18.10 3.18 48.08
CA LYS A 317 -17.79 4.54 47.58
C LYS A 317 -17.58 4.56 46.07
N ALA A 318 -16.89 3.57 45.50
CA ALA A 318 -16.72 3.47 44.05
C ALA A 318 -18.06 3.23 43.32
N LYS A 319 -18.98 2.46 43.92
CA LYS A 319 -20.32 2.23 43.37
C LYS A 319 -21.19 3.49 43.45
N GLN A 320 -21.13 4.21 44.58
CA GLN A 320 -21.84 5.48 44.77
C GLN A 320 -21.33 6.55 43.81
N LYS A 321 -20.01 6.73 43.69
CA LYS A 321 -19.41 7.70 42.77
C LYS A 321 -19.82 7.44 41.32
N ARG A 322 -19.84 6.18 40.87
CA ARG A 322 -20.32 5.81 39.53
C ARG A 322 -21.80 6.14 39.32
N PHE A 323 -22.62 5.92 40.35
CA PHE A 323 -24.04 6.24 40.29
C PHE A 323 -24.29 7.75 40.25
N GLU A 324 -23.54 8.53 41.03
CA GLU A 324 -23.59 10.00 41.00
C GLU A 324 -23.13 10.56 39.64
N GLU A 325 -22.02 10.07 39.08
CA GLU A 325 -21.53 10.47 37.74
C GLU A 325 -22.49 10.10 36.59
N GLU A 326 -23.26 9.02 36.76
CA GLU A 326 -24.29 8.59 35.81
C GLU A 326 -25.53 9.50 35.91
N LEU A 327 -25.94 9.84 37.13
CA LEU A 327 -27.07 10.73 37.40
C LEU A 327 -26.79 12.18 36.96
N GLU A 328 -25.57 12.68 37.15
CA GLU A 328 -25.15 13.99 36.64
C GLU A 328 -25.14 14.03 35.11
N ARG A 329 -24.64 12.97 34.44
CA ARG A 329 -24.69 12.86 32.98
C ARG A 329 -26.12 12.86 32.45
N GLU A 330 -27.02 12.16 33.14
CA GLU A 330 -28.43 12.14 32.76
C GLU A 330 -29.08 13.52 32.92
N ARG A 331 -28.72 14.26 33.98
CA ARG A 331 -29.22 15.64 34.18
C ARG A 331 -28.72 16.59 33.10
N LEU A 332 -27.42 16.56 32.77
CA LEU A 332 -26.82 17.38 31.72
C LEU A 332 -27.44 17.09 30.34
N ASN A 333 -27.68 15.81 30.02
CA ASN A 333 -28.36 15.43 28.76
C ASN A 333 -29.79 15.98 28.68
N LYS A 334 -30.54 15.98 29.81
CA LYS A 334 -31.89 16.54 29.86
C LYS A 334 -31.90 18.06 29.69
N GLU A 335 -30.96 18.76 30.34
CA GLU A 335 -30.79 20.21 30.17
C GLU A 335 -30.39 20.57 28.72
N GLU A 336 -29.52 19.79 28.09
CA GLU A 336 -29.11 19.99 26.70
C GLU A 336 -30.26 19.75 25.71
N GLU A 337 -31.07 18.69 25.91
CA GLU A 337 -32.24 18.41 25.09
C GLU A 337 -33.32 19.49 25.26
N GLN A 338 -33.49 20.06 26.46
CA GLN A 338 -34.36 21.21 26.67
C GLN A 338 -33.90 22.43 25.86
N ARG A 339 -32.61 22.76 25.87
CA ARG A 339 -32.05 23.88 25.08
C ARG A 339 -32.21 23.68 23.58
N ARG A 340 -32.11 22.42 23.12
CA ARG A 340 -32.38 22.05 21.71
C ARG A 340 -33.83 22.32 21.32
N ILE A 341 -34.79 22.00 22.19
CA ILE A 341 -36.23 22.17 21.94
C ILE A 341 -36.63 23.65 22.01
N GLU A 342 -36.09 24.41 22.96
CA GLU A 342 -36.44 25.82 23.18
C GLU A 342 -36.05 26.74 22.02
N ASN A 343 -34.87 26.56 21.43
CA ASN A 343 -34.44 27.35 20.26
C ASN A 343 -33.42 26.58 19.39
N PRO A 344 -33.90 25.85 18.35
CA PRO A 344 -33.06 24.97 17.56
C PRO A 344 -32.01 25.70 16.70
N GLU A 345 -32.31 26.91 16.22
CA GLU A 345 -31.38 27.69 15.40
C GLU A 345 -30.19 28.20 16.24
N LEU A 346 -30.50 28.74 17.42
CA LEU A 346 -29.49 29.24 18.36
C LEU A 346 -28.62 28.11 18.93
N TYR A 347 -29.21 26.94 19.18
CA TYR A 347 -28.49 25.74 19.60
C TYR A 347 -27.52 25.22 18.52
N LEU A 348 -27.94 25.23 17.25
CA LEU A 348 -27.10 24.85 16.12
C LEU A 348 -25.92 25.82 15.93
N GLU A 349 -26.17 27.12 16.07
CA GLU A 349 -25.11 28.14 16.02
C GLU A 349 -24.11 27.96 17.17
N GLN A 350 -24.58 27.70 18.39
CA GLN A 350 -23.73 27.39 19.54
C GLN A 350 -22.88 26.13 19.33
N LEU A 351 -23.44 25.08 18.73
CA LEU A 351 -22.70 23.87 18.38
C LEU A 351 -21.61 24.13 17.33
N ARG A 352 -21.89 24.97 16.32
CA ARG A 352 -20.89 25.36 15.29
C ARG A 352 -19.75 26.18 15.89
N VAL A 353 -20.05 27.11 16.81
CA VAL A 353 -19.03 27.87 17.55
C VAL A 353 -18.20 26.93 18.43
N LYS A 354 -18.85 26.04 19.19
CA LYS A 354 -18.16 25.05 20.03
C LYS A 354 -17.25 24.13 19.21
N TYR A 355 -17.68 23.68 18.03
CA TYR A 355 -16.87 22.89 17.12
C TYR A 355 -15.64 23.65 16.61
N LYS A 356 -15.82 24.92 16.22
CA LYS A 356 -14.72 25.76 15.74
C LYS A 356 -13.66 25.97 16.84
N ASP A 357 -14.08 26.32 18.05
CA ASP A 357 -13.18 26.57 19.18
C ASP A 357 -12.40 25.30 19.58
N LEU A 358 -13.08 24.14 19.61
CA LEU A 358 -12.45 22.86 19.90
C LEU A 358 -11.47 22.45 18.79
N SER A 359 -11.84 22.65 17.52
CA SER A 359 -10.96 22.36 16.37
C SER A 359 -9.68 23.20 16.44
N GLU A 360 -9.80 24.49 16.73
CA GLU A 360 -8.64 25.39 16.85
C GLU A 360 -7.73 24.98 18.02
N LYS A 361 -8.30 24.56 19.15
CA LYS A 361 -7.53 24.06 20.30
C LYS A 361 -6.77 22.76 19.99
N VAL A 362 -7.42 21.81 19.33
CA VAL A 362 -6.79 20.54 18.91
C VAL A 362 -5.65 20.81 17.92
N ASP A 363 -5.87 21.68 16.94
CA ASP A 363 -4.86 22.05 15.95
C ASP A 363 -3.67 22.79 16.58
N GLN A 364 -3.91 23.71 17.53
CA GLN A 364 -2.84 24.39 18.27
C GLN A 364 -1.99 23.40 19.07
N ARG A 365 -2.59 22.40 19.73
CA ARG A 365 -1.84 21.35 20.44
C ARG A 365 -1.06 20.45 19.50
N LYS A 366 -1.65 20.04 18.36
CA LYS A 366 -0.93 19.27 17.34
C LYS A 366 0.30 20.02 16.84
N ARG A 367 0.18 21.34 16.58
CA ARG A 367 1.30 22.21 16.20
C ARG A 367 2.37 22.35 17.28
N GLN A 368 1.98 22.42 18.55
CA GLN A 368 2.93 22.44 19.67
C GLN A 368 3.68 21.10 19.82
N LYS A 369 3.00 19.96 19.60
CA LYS A 369 3.63 18.63 19.59
C LYS A 369 4.61 18.45 18.43
N THR A 370 4.28 18.92 17.22
CA THR A 370 5.17 18.79 16.06
C THR A 370 6.38 19.73 16.13
N ASN A 371 6.23 20.95 16.66
CA ASN A 371 7.36 21.87 16.85
C ASN A 371 8.29 21.47 18.01
N GLY A 372 7.79 20.76 19.03
CA GLY A 372 8.60 20.27 20.15
C GLY A 372 9.59 19.16 19.77
N ASN A 373 9.41 18.52 18.61
CA ASN A 373 10.23 17.39 18.16
C ASN A 373 11.40 17.77 17.24
N ASN A 374 11.47 19.01 16.74
CA ASN A 374 12.50 19.47 15.80
C ASN A 374 13.49 20.47 16.42
N GLY A 375 13.82 20.27 17.70
CA GLY A 375 14.89 20.98 18.39
C GLY A 375 16.09 20.07 18.67
N ASN A 376 17.13 20.19 17.82
CA ASN A 376 18.53 19.88 18.11
C ASN A 376 19.09 18.49 17.71
N GLU A 377 19.23 18.24 16.39
CA GLU A 377 20.23 17.33 15.85
C GLU A 377 21.48 18.12 15.43
N ASN A 378 22.39 18.35 16.39
CA ASN A 378 23.84 18.50 16.13
C ASN A 378 24.58 18.69 17.47
N ASN A 379 25.04 17.58 18.06
CA ASN A 379 26.40 17.45 18.60
C ASN A 379 26.61 16.06 19.23
N VAL A 380 27.60 15.36 18.71
CA VAL A 380 28.20 14.17 19.32
C VAL A 380 29.28 14.66 20.30
N SER A 381 29.09 14.45 21.60
CA SER A 381 30.15 14.06 22.55
C SER A 381 29.64 13.93 23.99
N GLY A 382 29.97 12.81 24.63
CA GLY A 382 30.48 12.78 26.00
C GLY A 382 29.53 13.11 27.15
N GLY A 383 28.88 12.05 27.66
CA GLY A 383 28.47 11.83 29.05
C GLY A 383 28.20 13.02 29.99
N VAL A 384 26.91 13.27 30.25
CA VAL A 384 26.40 13.68 31.57
C VAL A 384 24.95 13.18 31.74
N GLY A 385 24.68 12.45 32.82
CA GLY A 385 23.40 12.39 33.55
C GLY A 385 22.14 11.87 32.85
N ARG A 386 21.81 10.59 33.08
CA ARG A 386 20.54 9.91 32.71
C ARG A 386 19.29 10.41 33.48
N GLY A 387 19.31 11.63 34.03
CA GLY A 387 18.35 12.11 35.04
C GLY A 387 17.48 13.32 34.67
N GLU A 388 17.62 13.90 33.47
CA GLU A 388 16.98 15.19 33.15
C GLU A 388 15.87 15.13 32.07
N ARG A 389 15.29 13.95 31.81
CA ARG A 389 14.12 13.80 30.92
C ARG A 389 12.95 13.06 31.58
N LEU A 390 12.62 13.43 32.81
CA LEU A 390 11.53 12.80 33.56
C LEU A 390 10.62 13.89 34.13
N ASN A 391 9.32 13.75 33.90
CA ASN A 391 8.29 14.62 34.48
C ASN A 391 8.37 14.59 36.03
N ALA A 392 7.86 15.60 36.73
CA ALA A 392 7.94 15.71 38.19
C ALA A 392 7.45 14.44 38.91
N ALA A 393 6.36 13.85 38.42
CA ALA A 393 5.82 12.57 38.91
C ALA A 393 6.76 11.38 38.66
N GLN A 394 7.44 11.34 37.51
CA GLN A 394 8.42 10.31 37.17
C GLN A 394 9.73 10.46 37.98
N LYS A 395 10.15 11.69 38.28
CA LYS A 395 11.27 11.98 39.21
C LYS A 395 10.95 11.57 40.64
N GLU A 396 9.73 11.84 41.10
CA GLU A 396 9.28 11.43 42.42
C GLU A 396 9.15 9.91 42.52
N ARG A 397 8.63 9.24 41.47
CA ARG A 397 8.62 7.78 41.34
C ARG A 397 10.02 7.17 41.40
N MET A 398 10.98 7.74 40.66
CA MET A 398 12.36 7.26 40.65
C MET A 398 13.05 7.48 42.00
N ARG A 399 12.74 8.59 42.69
CA ARG A 399 13.20 8.86 44.05
C ARG A 399 12.61 7.89 45.06
N LEU A 400 11.32 7.57 44.97
CA LEU A 400 10.65 6.60 45.86
C LEU A 400 11.16 5.17 45.62
N LEU A 401 11.37 4.77 44.37
CA LEU A 401 11.99 3.48 44.02
C LEU A 401 13.44 3.39 44.53
N ALA A 402 14.23 4.45 44.36
CA ALA A 402 15.60 4.50 44.88
C ALA A 402 15.62 4.44 46.42
N THR A 403 14.67 5.10 47.10
CA THR A 403 14.58 5.10 48.56
C THR A 403 14.13 3.73 49.09
N ALA A 404 13.15 3.09 48.45
CA ALA A 404 12.70 1.75 48.79
C ALA A 404 13.77 0.68 48.54
N ALA A 405 14.61 0.86 47.51
CA ALA A 405 15.71 -0.04 47.20
C ALA A 405 16.95 0.14 48.10
N PHE A 406 17.20 1.36 48.63
CA PHE A 406 18.42 1.65 49.40
C PHE A 406 18.29 1.54 50.92
N ASP A 407 17.08 1.48 51.47
CA ASP A 407 16.89 1.49 52.91
C ASP A 407 17.03 0.10 53.52
N ARG A 408 18.25 -0.48 53.47
CA ARG A 408 18.81 -1.54 54.36
C ARG A 408 20.21 -2.02 53.94
N GLY A 409 21.19 -1.11 53.92
CA GLY A 409 22.59 -1.33 54.33
C GLY A 409 23.46 -2.50 53.78
N LYS A 410 23.00 -3.37 52.88
CA LYS A 410 23.77 -4.54 52.41
C LYS A 410 23.56 -4.90 50.94
N GLY A 411 23.36 -3.94 50.03
CA GLY A 411 23.59 -4.12 48.58
C GLY A 411 22.84 -5.25 47.85
N GLU A 412 21.95 -6.00 48.49
CA GLU A 412 21.13 -7.06 47.91
C GLU A 412 19.70 -6.54 47.77
N ASP A 413 19.16 -6.69 46.56
CA ASP A 413 17.81 -6.27 46.22
C ASP A 413 16.77 -7.18 46.90
N THR A 414 16.15 -6.68 47.97
CA THR A 414 15.10 -7.37 48.73
C THR A 414 13.68 -6.92 48.37
N PHE A 415 13.52 -6.15 47.29
CA PHE A 415 12.23 -5.59 46.89
C PHE A 415 11.26 -6.69 46.43
N GLY A 416 10.07 -6.74 47.03
CA GLY A 416 9.02 -7.74 46.72
C GLY A 416 8.87 -8.88 47.74
N ILE A 417 9.70 -8.91 48.78
CA ILE A 417 9.62 -9.91 49.87
C ILE A 417 8.52 -9.56 50.89
N LYS A 418 8.12 -8.27 50.99
CA LYS A 418 7.04 -7.82 51.88
C LYS A 418 5.81 -7.37 51.09
N ASP A 419 4.63 -7.65 51.64
CA ASP A 419 3.33 -7.22 51.09
C ASP A 419 3.18 -5.69 50.93
N GLU A 420 3.98 -4.89 51.65
CA GLU A 420 4.02 -3.44 51.56
C GLU A 420 4.64 -2.95 50.22
N ASP A 421 5.59 -3.70 49.65
CA ASP A 421 6.21 -3.38 48.35
C ASP A 421 5.21 -3.54 47.20
N TRP A 422 4.27 -4.48 47.34
CA TRP A 422 3.16 -4.67 46.41
C TRP A 422 2.14 -3.53 46.45
N GLN A 423 1.98 -2.85 47.60
CA GLN A 423 1.15 -1.66 47.69
C GLN A 423 1.77 -0.46 46.98
N LEU A 424 3.10 -0.35 46.98
CA LEU A 424 3.83 0.65 46.19
C LEU A 424 3.63 0.38 44.69
N TYR A 425 3.69 -0.88 44.26
CA TYR A 425 3.36 -1.28 42.88
C TYR A 425 1.92 -0.90 42.47
N LYS A 426 0.96 -1.06 43.38
CA LYS A 426 -0.46 -0.78 43.10
C LYS A 426 -0.82 0.71 43.11
N LYS A 427 -0.09 1.53 43.88
CA LYS A 427 -0.13 3.00 43.75
C LYS A 427 0.56 3.44 42.45
N MET A 428 1.68 2.82 42.08
CA MET A 428 2.41 3.12 40.84
C MET A 428 1.69 2.62 39.58
N SER A 429 0.89 1.55 39.65
CA SER A 429 0.13 1.05 38.50
C SER A 429 -1.13 1.86 38.20
N LYS A 430 -1.57 2.68 39.15
CA LYS A 430 -2.77 3.52 38.99
C LYS A 430 -2.48 4.79 38.18
N ASP A 431 -1.21 5.21 38.14
CA ASP A 431 -0.70 6.28 37.28
C ASP A 431 0.02 5.74 36.03
N ASN A 432 0.04 4.40 35.83
CA ASN A 432 0.45 3.73 34.58
C ASN A 432 -0.77 3.33 33.74
N ASP A 433 -2.00 3.69 34.14
CA ASP A 433 -3.01 3.88 33.11
C ASP A 433 -2.51 5.10 32.33
N ASP A 434 -2.25 4.88 31.04
CA ASP A 434 -1.79 5.89 30.08
C ASP A 434 -2.80 7.05 29.96
N GLU A 435 -2.95 7.87 31.01
CA GLU A 435 -3.86 9.02 31.02
C GLU A 435 -3.40 10.12 30.03
N ASP A 436 -2.23 9.98 29.40
CA ASP A 436 -1.75 10.85 28.32
C ASP A 436 -1.69 10.18 26.92
N GLU A 437 -2.09 8.91 26.78
CA GLU A 437 -2.39 8.27 25.47
C GLU A 437 -3.89 7.96 25.29
N GLY A 438 -4.75 8.42 26.19
CA GLY A 438 -6.17 8.56 25.91
C GLY A 438 -6.40 9.68 24.86
N PRO A 439 -7.44 9.59 24.01
CA PRO A 439 -7.85 10.75 23.23
C PRO A 439 -8.10 11.91 24.21
N ASN A 440 -7.36 12.99 24.01
CA ASN A 440 -7.43 14.19 24.83
C ASN A 440 -8.90 14.59 25.03
N GLU A 441 -9.29 15.06 26.22
CA GLU A 441 -10.68 15.43 26.52
C GLU A 441 -11.28 16.33 25.42
N ASP A 442 -10.49 17.27 24.89
CA ASP A 442 -10.87 18.13 23.77
C ASP A 442 -11.11 17.37 22.45
N GLU A 443 -10.37 16.29 22.16
CA GLU A 443 -10.57 15.43 20.98
C GLU A 443 -11.82 14.56 21.12
N THR A 444 -12.08 14.03 22.32
CA THR A 444 -13.32 13.28 22.60
C THR A 444 -14.56 14.18 22.52
N GLU A 445 -14.47 15.40 23.04
CA GLU A 445 -15.54 16.40 22.95
C GLU A 445 -15.73 16.91 21.52
N LEU A 446 -14.65 17.11 20.74
CA LEU A 446 -14.74 17.44 19.31
C LEU A 446 -15.47 16.34 18.53
N ALA A 447 -15.17 15.06 18.80
CA ALA A 447 -15.85 13.92 18.17
C ALA A 447 -17.35 13.86 18.54
N ARG A 448 -17.69 14.10 19.81
CA ARG A 448 -19.09 14.17 20.27
C ARG A 448 -19.86 15.30 19.59
N VAL A 449 -19.29 16.51 19.56
CA VAL A 449 -19.90 17.68 18.91
C VAL A 449 -20.04 17.48 17.41
N ALA A 450 -19.06 16.85 16.75
CA ALA A 450 -19.13 16.52 15.32
C ALA A 450 -20.22 15.49 15.00
N SER A 451 -20.44 14.49 15.86
CA SER A 451 -21.53 13.52 15.70
C SER A 451 -22.88 14.22 15.82
N LYS A 452 -23.06 15.05 16.86
CA LYS A 452 -24.30 15.83 17.08
C LYS A 452 -24.59 16.81 15.93
N LEU A 453 -23.57 17.50 15.42
CA LEU A 453 -23.73 18.39 14.27
C LEU A 453 -24.17 17.64 13.01
N ARG A 454 -23.70 16.40 12.80
CA ARG A 454 -24.10 15.57 11.66
C ARG A 454 -25.53 15.04 11.78
N GLU A 455 -25.98 14.74 13.01
CA GLU A 455 -27.36 14.32 13.28
C GLU A 455 -28.37 15.45 13.03
N ILE A 456 -27.98 16.70 13.30
CA ILE A 456 -28.86 17.87 13.15
C ILE A 456 -28.76 18.48 11.75
N ASP A 457 -27.55 18.52 11.18
CA ASP A 457 -27.25 19.07 9.86
C ASP A 457 -26.52 18.02 8.99
N PRO A 458 -27.25 17.28 8.14
CA PRO A 458 -26.67 16.30 7.23
C PRO A 458 -25.68 16.89 6.21
N THR A 459 -25.67 18.22 6.02
CA THR A 459 -24.72 18.92 5.14
C THR A 459 -23.42 19.27 5.84
N PHE A 460 -23.32 19.08 7.16
CA PHE A 460 -22.11 19.29 7.93
C PHE A 460 -21.09 18.17 7.71
N PHE A 461 -19.97 18.53 7.09
CA PHE A 461 -18.80 17.67 6.99
C PHE A 461 -17.68 18.27 7.85
N PRO A 462 -17.14 17.53 8.84
CA PRO A 462 -15.94 17.94 9.55
C PRO A 462 -14.86 18.30 8.53
N LYS A 463 -14.10 19.37 8.77
CA LYS A 463 -12.95 19.68 7.93
C LYS A 463 -11.93 18.55 8.09
N SER A 464 -12.04 17.52 7.25
CA SER A 464 -10.95 16.59 7.01
C SER A 464 -9.84 17.38 6.32
N GLU A 465 -8.67 17.37 6.95
CA GLU A 465 -7.35 17.81 6.50
C GLU A 465 -7.22 18.23 5.03
N ALA A 466 -7.74 19.41 4.70
CA ALA A 466 -7.31 20.15 3.51
C ALA A 466 -6.01 20.87 3.86
N GLY A 467 -4.89 20.13 3.97
CA GLY A 467 -3.56 20.77 3.97
C GLY A 467 -2.40 20.12 4.72
N SER A 468 -2.52 18.93 5.32
CA SER A 468 -1.36 18.26 5.93
C SER A 468 -1.29 16.80 5.51
N SER A 469 -0.25 16.48 4.75
CA SER A 469 0.22 15.11 4.48
C SER A 469 0.78 14.48 5.76
N GLY A 470 -0.08 14.19 6.73
CA GLY A 470 0.22 13.36 7.90
C GLY A 470 -0.37 11.98 7.67
N THR A 471 0.50 10.99 7.50
CA THR A 471 0.14 9.60 7.24
C THR A 471 -0.62 9.01 8.45
N GLU A 472 -1.95 9.02 8.43
CA GLU A 472 -2.71 8.00 9.16
C GLU A 472 -2.24 6.62 8.66
N PRO A 473 -1.98 5.62 9.51
CA PRO A 473 -1.74 4.27 9.03
C PRO A 473 -2.96 3.86 8.19
N PRO A 474 -2.78 3.38 6.96
CA PRO A 474 -3.89 3.12 6.06
C PRO A 474 -4.83 2.13 6.74
N ARG A 475 -6.09 2.55 6.96
CA ARG A 475 -7.14 1.62 7.37
C ARG A 475 -7.16 0.50 6.34
N PHE A 476 -6.90 -0.73 6.78
CA PHE A 476 -6.83 -1.89 5.91
C PHE A 476 -8.24 -2.15 5.35
N ARG A 477 -8.52 -1.62 4.15
CA ARG A 477 -9.73 -1.95 3.40
C ARG A 477 -9.42 -3.12 2.47
N PRO A 478 -10.35 -4.07 2.30
CA PRO A 478 -10.21 -5.10 1.27
C PRO A 478 -10.00 -4.45 -0.09
N LEU A 479 -9.06 -4.98 -0.87
CA LEU A 479 -8.82 -4.50 -2.23
C LEU A 479 -10.06 -4.78 -3.09
N THR A 480 -10.52 -3.74 -3.74
CA THR A 480 -11.68 -3.73 -4.63
C THR A 480 -11.25 -3.92 -6.08
N LYS A 481 -12.22 -4.16 -6.98
CA LYS A 481 -11.98 -4.21 -8.43
C LYS A 481 -11.29 -2.95 -8.96
N GLU A 482 -11.61 -1.79 -8.39
CA GLU A 482 -11.07 -0.48 -8.75
C GLU A 482 -9.57 -0.38 -8.45
N ASP A 483 -9.10 -1.02 -7.38
CA ASP A 483 -7.67 -1.04 -7.03
C ASP A 483 -6.83 -1.83 -8.06
N PHE A 484 -7.47 -2.62 -8.93
CA PHE A 484 -6.86 -3.38 -10.02
C PHE A 484 -7.02 -2.69 -11.39
N GLN A 485 -7.35 -1.40 -11.41
CA GLN A 485 -7.45 -0.61 -12.63
C GLN A 485 -6.20 0.25 -12.85
N ILE A 486 -5.67 0.19 -14.06
CA ILE A 486 -4.58 1.03 -14.53
C ILE A 486 -5.15 2.10 -15.44
N LEU A 487 -5.14 3.36 -14.99
CA LEU A 487 -5.61 4.49 -15.77
C LEU A 487 -4.44 5.12 -16.53
N ILE A 488 -4.58 5.18 -17.86
CA ILE A 488 -3.61 5.74 -18.79
C ILE A 488 -4.23 7.01 -19.36
N GLY A 489 -3.72 8.17 -18.94
CA GLY A 489 -4.23 9.48 -19.31
C GLY A 489 -3.14 10.26 -20.04
N VAL A 490 -2.41 11.09 -19.29
CA VAL A 490 -1.31 11.92 -19.82
C VAL A 490 -0.22 11.12 -20.51
N GLU A 491 0.00 9.87 -20.09
CA GLU A 491 1.01 8.97 -20.61
C GLU A 491 0.75 8.62 -22.09
N ARG A 492 -0.52 8.68 -22.54
CA ARG A 492 -0.93 8.32 -23.90
C ARG A 492 -0.27 9.19 -24.97
N PHE A 493 -0.11 10.48 -24.70
CA PHE A 493 0.53 11.42 -25.63
C PHE A 493 1.91 11.88 -25.16
N ARG A 494 2.18 11.83 -23.85
CA ARG A 494 3.51 12.14 -23.30
C ARG A 494 4.59 11.16 -23.74
N CYS A 495 4.29 9.86 -23.81
CA CYS A 495 5.32 8.89 -24.16
C CYS A 495 5.73 8.96 -25.63
N PRO A 496 4.81 9.05 -26.62
CA PRO A 496 5.19 9.25 -28.01
C PRO A 496 5.87 10.59 -28.30
N GLU A 497 5.63 11.62 -27.48
CA GLU A 497 6.24 12.95 -27.66
C GLU A 497 7.78 12.91 -27.65
N ILE A 498 8.39 11.89 -27.06
CA ILE A 498 9.85 11.72 -27.05
C ILE A 498 10.45 11.57 -28.46
N LEU A 499 9.64 11.20 -29.47
CA LEU A 499 10.07 11.16 -30.87
C LEU A 499 10.35 12.57 -31.42
N PHE A 500 9.68 13.59 -30.88
CA PHE A 500 9.88 15.00 -31.23
C PHE A 500 10.74 15.74 -30.19
N HIS A 501 10.69 15.31 -28.93
CA HIS A 501 11.46 15.89 -27.83
C HIS A 501 12.20 14.80 -27.04
N PRO A 502 13.29 14.23 -27.59
CA PRO A 502 14.13 13.24 -26.90
C PRO A 502 14.63 13.65 -25.51
N ASN A 503 14.76 14.96 -25.28
CA ASN A 503 15.16 15.55 -24.01
C ASN A 503 14.25 15.15 -22.82
N LEU A 504 13.00 14.76 -23.07
CA LEU A 504 12.07 14.28 -22.04
C LEU A 504 12.56 13.04 -21.30
N ILE A 505 13.43 12.24 -21.93
CA ILE A 505 14.09 11.06 -21.34
C ILE A 505 15.59 11.30 -21.11
N GLY A 506 16.03 12.56 -21.14
CA GLY A 506 17.43 12.94 -20.91
C GLY A 506 18.37 12.68 -22.08
N ILE A 507 17.85 12.40 -23.28
CA ILE A 507 18.66 12.22 -24.50
C ILE A 507 18.77 13.55 -25.23
N ASP A 508 19.96 14.14 -25.25
CA ASP A 508 20.26 15.40 -25.94
C ASP A 508 20.48 15.17 -27.45
N GLN A 509 19.38 14.87 -28.16
CA GLN A 509 19.35 14.67 -29.61
C GLN A 509 18.13 15.34 -30.23
N ALA A 510 18.23 15.67 -31.51
CA ALA A 510 17.13 16.28 -32.27
C ALA A 510 15.94 15.31 -32.44
N GLY A 511 14.73 15.86 -32.39
CA GLY A 511 13.50 15.16 -32.74
C GLY A 511 13.28 15.02 -34.25
N LEU A 512 12.26 14.25 -34.64
CA LEU A 512 11.98 13.93 -36.06
C LEU A 512 11.80 15.17 -36.95
N ASP A 513 11.08 16.19 -36.49
CA ASP A 513 10.82 17.42 -37.22
C ASP A 513 12.08 18.29 -37.36
N GLU A 514 12.87 18.41 -36.29
CA GLU A 514 14.15 19.12 -36.32
C GLU A 514 15.18 18.42 -37.23
N MET A 515 15.23 17.08 -37.20
CA MET A 515 16.11 16.27 -38.05
C MET A 515 15.90 16.56 -39.54
N VAL A 516 14.68 16.87 -39.98
CA VAL A 516 14.40 17.33 -41.35
C VAL A 516 15.14 18.62 -41.67
N GLY A 517 15.09 19.60 -40.77
CA GLY A 517 15.82 20.85 -40.91
C GLY A 517 17.34 20.65 -40.98
N VAL A 518 17.88 19.78 -40.11
CA VAL A 518 19.32 19.44 -40.11
C VAL A 518 19.72 18.75 -41.42
N SER A 519 18.95 17.77 -41.87
CA SER A 519 19.21 17.02 -43.10
C SER A 519 19.26 17.95 -44.32
N ILE A 520 18.26 18.83 -44.45
CA ILE A 520 18.23 19.81 -45.55
C ILE A 520 19.42 20.77 -45.48
N ARG A 521 19.87 21.20 -44.29
CA ARG A 521 21.05 22.05 -44.14
C ARG A 521 22.33 21.35 -44.61
N ARG A 522 22.49 20.06 -44.27
CA ARG A 522 23.65 19.25 -44.69
C ARG A 522 23.73 19.05 -46.20
N LEU A 523 22.59 18.93 -46.88
CA LEU A 523 22.57 18.85 -48.35
C LEU A 523 23.12 20.12 -49.01
N LYS A 524 22.74 21.30 -48.51
CA LYS A 524 23.18 22.59 -49.08
C LYS A 524 24.69 22.77 -49.02
N SER A 525 25.38 22.14 -48.07
CA SER A 525 26.84 22.17 -47.97
C SER A 525 27.56 21.21 -48.93
N SER A 526 26.88 20.20 -49.49
CA SER A 526 27.52 19.11 -50.29
C SER A 526 27.42 19.31 -51.81
N SER A 527 27.45 20.54 -52.31
CA SER A 527 27.59 20.86 -53.76
C SER A 527 26.33 20.77 -54.66
N GLN A 528 25.12 20.75 -54.10
CA GLN A 528 23.85 20.74 -54.87
C GLN A 528 23.04 22.04 -54.74
N THR A 529 22.36 22.41 -55.84
CA THR A 529 21.71 23.70 -56.07
C THR A 529 20.59 24.03 -55.07
N VAL A 530 20.46 25.31 -54.72
CA VAL A 530 19.46 25.86 -53.76
C VAL A 530 18.00 25.53 -54.15
N GLU A 531 17.73 25.28 -55.43
CA GLU A 531 16.41 24.90 -55.95
C GLU A 531 15.98 23.47 -55.59
N GLU A 532 16.88 22.49 -55.63
CA GLU A 532 16.58 21.10 -55.27
C GLU A 532 16.13 21.01 -53.79
N SER A 533 16.77 21.80 -52.91
CA SER A 533 16.43 21.90 -51.49
C SER A 533 15.04 22.48 -51.19
N LYS A 534 14.43 23.24 -52.13
CA LYS A 534 13.06 23.73 -51.99
C LYS A 534 12.03 22.67 -52.39
N CYS A 535 12.40 21.76 -53.28
CA CYS A 535 11.52 20.71 -53.78
C CYS A 535 11.45 19.49 -52.84
N LEU A 536 12.47 19.23 -52.02
CA LEU A 536 12.51 18.05 -51.13
C LEU A 536 11.32 17.96 -50.15
N THR A 537 10.77 19.09 -49.71
CA THR A 537 9.62 19.08 -48.80
C THR A 537 8.29 18.82 -49.53
N ASN A 538 8.26 18.82 -50.86
CA ASN A 538 7.08 18.43 -51.65
C ASN A 538 6.77 16.94 -51.58
N SER A 539 7.72 16.13 -51.12
CA SER A 539 7.56 14.69 -50.99
C SER A 539 8.31 14.22 -49.73
N VAL A 540 7.63 14.32 -48.58
CA VAL A 540 8.13 13.79 -47.31
C VAL A 540 7.42 12.48 -47.00
N LEU A 541 8.06 11.35 -47.26
CA LEU A 541 7.50 10.02 -47.03
C LEU A 541 7.80 9.55 -45.60
N ILE A 542 6.75 9.20 -44.86
CA ILE A 542 6.86 8.59 -43.54
C ILE A 542 6.85 7.06 -43.65
N ILE A 543 7.81 6.42 -42.98
CA ILE A 543 8.07 4.97 -42.99
C ILE A 543 8.33 4.50 -41.54
N GLY A 544 8.07 3.23 -41.23
CA GLY A 544 8.47 2.59 -39.97
C GLY A 544 7.33 2.39 -38.98
N GLY A 545 7.46 1.39 -38.12
CA GLY A 545 6.40 0.99 -37.18
C GLY A 545 6.03 2.06 -36.15
N SER A 546 6.98 2.90 -35.74
CA SER A 546 6.71 3.98 -34.77
C SER A 546 5.95 5.15 -35.39
N CYS A 547 5.74 5.13 -36.71
CA CYS A 547 4.92 6.11 -37.42
C CYS A 547 3.43 5.73 -37.48
N LEU A 548 3.04 4.60 -36.87
CA LEU A 548 1.65 4.15 -36.83
C LEU A 548 0.75 4.97 -35.89
N TYR A 549 1.32 5.82 -35.03
CA TYR A 549 0.55 6.65 -34.12
C TYR A 549 -0.42 7.59 -34.86
N PRO A 550 -1.67 7.69 -34.41
CA PRO A 550 -2.58 8.74 -34.87
C PRO A 550 -1.99 10.14 -34.59
N GLY A 551 -2.13 11.06 -35.54
CA GLY A 551 -1.62 12.44 -35.42
C GLY A 551 -0.16 12.64 -35.84
N MET A 552 0.55 11.57 -36.25
CA MET A 552 1.96 11.64 -36.68
C MET A 552 2.17 12.59 -37.86
N SER A 553 1.32 12.51 -38.89
CA SER A 553 1.45 13.32 -40.11
C SER A 553 1.25 14.80 -39.83
N GLU A 554 0.20 15.13 -39.09
CA GLU A 554 -0.19 16.50 -38.76
C GLU A 554 0.87 17.16 -37.87
N ARG A 555 1.40 16.44 -36.88
CA ARG A 555 2.46 16.93 -35.99
C ARG A 555 3.78 17.16 -36.73
N LEU A 556 4.17 16.25 -37.63
CA LEU A 556 5.35 16.41 -38.47
C LEU A 556 5.21 17.58 -39.42
N GLU A 557 4.06 17.73 -40.07
CA GLU A 557 3.81 18.87 -40.96
C GLU A 557 3.95 20.19 -40.20
N ALA A 558 3.32 20.31 -39.03
CA ALA A 558 3.39 21.51 -38.21
C ALA A 558 4.82 21.82 -37.75
N GLY A 559 5.56 20.80 -37.28
CA GLY A 559 6.95 20.94 -36.86
C GLY A 559 7.86 21.39 -38.00
N ILE A 560 7.77 20.75 -39.16
CA ILE A 560 8.54 21.13 -40.35
C ILE A 560 8.13 22.54 -40.81
N ARG A 561 6.85 22.89 -40.78
CA ARG A 561 6.35 24.23 -41.15
C ARG A 561 6.99 25.33 -40.31
N MET A 562 7.18 25.10 -39.01
CA MET A 562 7.81 26.08 -38.11
C MET A 562 9.29 26.34 -38.42
N ILE A 563 9.99 25.35 -39.01
CA ILE A 563 11.42 25.44 -39.33
C ILE A 563 11.63 25.99 -40.75
N ARG A 564 10.62 25.90 -41.63
CA ARG A 564 10.73 26.27 -43.05
C ARG A 564 10.26 27.70 -43.32
N PRO A 565 10.83 28.38 -44.34
CA PRO A 565 10.35 29.70 -44.76
C PRO A 565 8.86 29.69 -45.10
N CYS A 566 8.15 30.77 -44.78
CA CYS A 566 6.74 30.95 -45.09
C CYS A 566 6.48 30.72 -46.58
N GLY A 567 5.40 30.00 -46.90
CA GLY A 567 5.03 29.67 -48.29
C GLY A 567 5.76 28.45 -48.87
N THR A 568 6.68 27.80 -48.13
CA THR A 568 7.29 26.55 -48.60
C THR A 568 6.21 25.46 -48.70
N PRO A 569 6.02 24.82 -49.87
CA PRO A 569 5.15 23.66 -50.00
C PRO A 569 5.72 22.47 -49.20
N ILE A 570 4.86 21.88 -48.35
CA ILE A 570 5.17 20.71 -47.54
C ILE A 570 4.04 19.73 -47.76
N LYS A 571 4.38 18.51 -48.18
CA LYS A 571 3.43 17.41 -48.37
C LYS A 571 3.96 16.18 -47.65
N ILE A 572 3.24 15.81 -46.59
CA ILE A 572 3.51 14.59 -45.85
C ILE A 572 2.79 13.43 -46.54
N LEU A 573 3.54 12.39 -46.85
CA LEU A 573 3.10 11.20 -47.54
C LEU A 573 3.27 10.01 -46.60
N ARG A 574 2.37 9.05 -46.68
CA ARG A 574 2.44 7.80 -45.91
C ARG A 574 2.77 6.66 -46.86
N ALA A 575 3.70 5.80 -46.47
CA ALA A 575 3.98 4.58 -47.20
C ALA A 575 2.71 3.71 -47.33
N SER A 576 2.64 2.90 -48.39
CA SER A 576 1.54 1.95 -48.61
C SER A 576 1.35 1.01 -47.43
N ASP A 577 2.47 0.55 -46.84
CA ASP A 577 2.51 -0.25 -45.64
C ASP A 577 3.77 0.12 -44.84
N LEU A 578 3.56 0.82 -43.72
CA LEU A 578 4.64 1.37 -42.89
C LEU A 578 5.57 0.30 -42.31
N VAL A 579 5.12 -0.96 -42.22
CA VAL A 579 5.88 -2.05 -41.59
C VAL A 579 6.51 -2.96 -42.64
N LEU A 580 5.76 -3.35 -43.68
CA LEU A 580 6.21 -4.38 -44.62
C LEU A 580 6.84 -3.84 -45.91
N ASP A 581 6.72 -2.55 -46.22
CA ASP A 581 7.24 -2.02 -47.49
C ASP A 581 8.77 -2.09 -47.60
N ALA A 582 9.51 -2.07 -46.48
CA ALA A 582 10.96 -2.30 -46.51
C ALA A 582 11.29 -3.70 -47.04
N TRP A 583 10.57 -4.73 -46.56
CA TRP A 583 10.75 -6.10 -47.03
C TRP A 583 10.27 -6.28 -48.48
N ARG A 584 9.12 -5.69 -48.85
CA ARG A 584 8.60 -5.73 -50.22
C ARG A 584 9.56 -5.06 -51.21
N GLY A 585 10.12 -3.92 -50.83
CA GLY A 585 11.14 -3.21 -51.61
C GLY A 585 12.41 -4.03 -51.78
N ALA A 586 12.92 -4.62 -50.69
CA ALA A 586 14.11 -5.48 -50.73
C ALA A 586 13.87 -6.72 -51.61
N SER A 587 12.72 -7.37 -51.46
CA SER A 587 12.31 -8.54 -52.26
C SER A 587 12.19 -8.20 -53.75
N SER A 588 11.55 -7.07 -54.06
CA SER A 588 11.43 -6.57 -55.43
C SER A 588 12.81 -6.25 -56.03
N PHE A 589 13.69 -5.59 -55.26
CA PHE A 589 15.05 -5.28 -55.68
C PHE A 589 15.88 -6.53 -55.93
N ALA A 590 15.85 -7.51 -55.01
CA ALA A 590 16.58 -8.77 -55.13
C ALA A 590 16.16 -9.59 -56.35
N SER A 591 14.93 -9.41 -56.83
CA SER A 591 14.41 -10.07 -58.04
C SER A 591 14.91 -9.45 -59.35
N THR A 592 15.61 -8.31 -59.30
CA THR A 592 16.05 -7.59 -60.50
C THR A 592 17.40 -8.06 -61.01
N LYS A 593 17.67 -7.82 -62.30
CA LYS A 593 18.98 -8.09 -62.92
C LYS A 593 20.10 -7.21 -62.34
N HIS A 594 19.76 -6.04 -61.80
CA HIS A 594 20.73 -5.13 -61.18
C HIS A 594 21.29 -5.68 -59.87
N PHE A 595 20.49 -6.45 -59.12
CA PHE A 595 20.93 -7.07 -57.88
C PHE A 595 22.19 -7.92 -58.07
N GLN A 596 22.24 -8.76 -59.10
CA GLN A 596 23.40 -9.62 -59.41
C GLN A 596 24.70 -8.85 -59.67
N ARG A 597 24.63 -7.56 -60.01
CA ARG A 597 25.81 -6.70 -60.23
C ARG A 597 26.27 -5.99 -58.96
N GLN A 598 25.47 -6.02 -57.90
CA GLN A 598 25.70 -5.32 -56.65
C GLN A 598 25.87 -6.25 -55.44
N VAL A 599 25.83 -7.57 -55.67
CA VAL A 599 26.22 -8.56 -54.66
C VAL A 599 27.74 -8.67 -54.60
N PHE A 600 28.25 -9.11 -53.46
CA PHE A 600 29.64 -9.48 -53.29
C PHE A 600 29.75 -10.98 -53.05
N ASN A 601 30.69 -11.61 -53.77
CA ASN A 601 30.90 -13.05 -53.71
C ASN A 601 31.87 -13.40 -52.57
N ARG A 602 31.87 -14.68 -52.20
CA ARG A 602 32.79 -15.20 -51.18
C ARG A 602 34.27 -14.99 -51.55
N THR A 603 34.63 -15.11 -52.83
CA THR A 603 36.00 -14.87 -53.31
C THR A 603 36.41 -13.41 -53.16
N ASP A 604 35.51 -12.47 -53.51
CA ASP A 604 35.76 -11.04 -53.36
C ASP A 604 36.01 -10.68 -51.89
N TYR A 605 35.27 -11.30 -50.96
CA TYR A 605 35.43 -11.08 -49.53
C TYR A 605 36.79 -11.53 -49.01
N TYR A 606 37.27 -12.72 -49.39
CA TYR A 606 38.59 -13.19 -48.95
C TYR A 606 39.76 -12.43 -49.59
N GLU A 607 39.61 -11.95 -50.83
CA GLU A 607 40.66 -11.19 -51.52
C GLU A 607 40.75 -9.74 -51.05
N LYS A 608 39.59 -9.08 -50.87
CA LYS A 608 39.52 -7.63 -50.62
C LYS A 608 39.27 -7.29 -49.15
N GLY A 609 38.81 -8.25 -48.36
CA GLY A 609 38.56 -8.10 -46.93
C GLY A 609 37.58 -6.97 -46.60
N GLU A 610 37.80 -6.35 -45.44
CA GLU A 610 36.94 -5.31 -44.89
C GLU A 610 36.97 -3.99 -45.68
N ASP A 611 38.04 -3.71 -46.41
CA ASP A 611 38.22 -2.42 -47.09
C ASP A 611 37.19 -2.21 -48.21
N TRP A 612 36.76 -3.28 -48.86
CA TRP A 612 35.65 -3.20 -49.81
C TRP A 612 34.32 -2.88 -49.13
N LEU A 613 34.05 -3.44 -47.94
CA LEU A 613 32.84 -3.16 -47.17
C LEU A 613 32.75 -1.69 -46.71
N ARG A 614 33.90 -0.98 -46.62
CA ARG A 614 33.95 0.47 -46.34
C ARG A 614 33.40 1.30 -47.50
N GLN A 615 33.70 0.88 -48.73
CA GLN A 615 33.30 1.59 -49.95
C GLN A 615 31.98 1.06 -50.54
N TYR A 616 31.50 -0.07 -50.03
CA TYR A 616 30.26 -0.70 -50.47
C TYR A 616 29.04 0.17 -50.15
N GLN A 617 28.33 0.57 -51.20
CA GLN A 617 27.04 1.25 -51.11
C GLN A 617 26.12 0.71 -52.20
N LEU A 618 24.95 0.22 -51.78
CA LEU A 618 23.91 -0.24 -52.68
C LEU A 618 23.27 0.96 -53.41
N LYS A 619 23.10 0.82 -54.72
CA LYS A 619 22.31 1.72 -55.59
C LYS A 619 20.92 1.15 -55.77
N TYR A 620 19.91 1.94 -55.43
CA TYR A 620 18.52 1.50 -55.39
C TYR A 620 17.75 1.77 -56.67
N THR A 621 18.25 2.67 -57.51
CA THR A 621 17.70 3.00 -58.83
C THR A 621 18.28 2.08 -59.91
N PHE A 622 17.49 1.84 -60.96
CA PHE A 622 17.81 0.97 -62.08
C PHE A 622 18.36 1.75 -63.28
#